data_AF-W5MHT4-F1
#
_entry.id   AF-W5MHT4-F1
#
_cell.length_a   1.000
_cell.length_b   1.000
_cell.length_c   1.000
_cell.angle_alpha   90.00
_cell.angle_beta   90.00
_cell.angle_gamma   90.00
#
_symmetry.space_group_name_H-M   'P 1'
#
loop_
_entity.id
_entity.type
_entity.pdbx_description
1 polymer ?
#
loop_
_entity_poly.entity_id
_entity_poly.type
_entity_poly.pdbx_seq_one_letter_code
_entity_poly.pdbx_strand_id
1 'polypeptide(L)'
;MPIGELEEKILTKGRNKADSAPPHSQKTLKEGIREEALAKEGDLVPAEGGIVKTPKTLPRPKTVPDNYTTSSSMVSAVVGGLSTVGYRVYGVPAVRTDLAAPRIKRVSDRTNYGDQSNAGGLIHPSLYSLKGVHEKDFFISRPKEEIACIFRNVGMDISEETFHEVWNLAAMKHPRGQVCVETFRNVLDEIQAQKDKQACQTSN
;
A
#
# COMPACT_ATOMS: atom_id res chain seq x y z
N MET A 1 -5.00 46.24 -18.67
CA MET A 1 -5.21 46.01 -20.11
C MET A 1 -6.68 46.31 -20.40
N PRO A 2 -7.00 47.47 -20.99
CA PRO A 2 -8.36 47.80 -21.39
C PRO A 2 -8.81 46.91 -22.55
N ILE A 3 -10.05 46.40 -22.49
CA ILE A 3 -10.62 45.43 -23.43
C ILE A 3 -11.72 46.11 -24.26
N GLY A 4 -11.69 45.93 -25.58
CA GLY A 4 -12.69 46.51 -26.50
C GLY A 4 -14.03 45.77 -26.51
N GLU A 5 -15.07 46.35 -27.11
CA GLU A 5 -16.44 45.75 -27.14
C GLU A 5 -16.49 44.36 -27.80
N LEU A 6 -15.67 44.13 -28.83
CA LEU A 6 -15.58 42.85 -29.51
C LEU A 6 -15.03 41.77 -28.57
N GLU A 7 -13.97 42.10 -27.85
CA GLU A 7 -13.30 41.20 -26.92
C GLU A 7 -14.19 40.92 -25.70
N GLU A 8 -14.92 41.92 -25.20
CA GLU A 8 -15.94 41.74 -24.17
C GLU A 8 -17.02 40.74 -24.61
N LYS A 9 -17.54 40.86 -25.84
CA LYS A 9 -18.54 39.92 -26.38
C LYS A 9 -17.98 38.50 -26.54
N ILE A 10 -16.71 38.36 -26.91
CA ILE A 10 -16.06 37.05 -27.02
C ILE A 10 -15.91 36.39 -25.64
N LEU A 11 -15.51 37.17 -24.63
CA LEU A 11 -15.33 36.68 -23.25
C LEU A 11 -16.63 36.28 -22.57
N THR A 12 -17.73 37.00 -22.86
CA THR A 12 -19.05 36.80 -22.23
C THR A 12 -19.96 35.82 -22.98
N LYS A 13 -19.78 35.62 -24.29
CA LYS A 13 -20.73 34.85 -25.12
C LYS A 13 -20.22 33.48 -25.58
N GLY A 14 -18.92 33.19 -25.44
CA GLY A 14 -18.32 31.96 -25.98
C GLY A 14 -18.25 31.95 -27.52
N ARG A 15 -17.51 31.01 -28.12
CA ARG A 15 -17.20 31.02 -29.56
C ARG A 15 -18.32 30.35 -30.36
N ASN A 16 -19.11 31.12 -31.10
CA ASN A 16 -20.07 30.54 -32.06
C ASN A 16 -19.31 29.90 -33.24
N LYS A 17 -19.45 28.58 -33.44
CA LYS A 17 -18.78 27.78 -34.48
C LYS A 17 -19.24 28.03 -35.93
N ALA A 18 -19.64 29.25 -36.29
CA ALA A 18 -20.22 29.49 -37.62
C ALA A 18 -19.20 29.91 -38.68
N ASP A 19 -18.14 30.64 -38.34
CA ASP A 19 -17.26 31.23 -39.36
C ASP A 19 -15.81 30.81 -39.16
N SER A 20 -15.23 30.18 -40.20
CA SER A 20 -13.84 29.72 -40.33
C SER A 20 -13.51 28.27 -39.89
N ALA A 21 -13.88 27.27 -40.71
CA ALA A 21 -13.00 26.12 -41.01
C ALA A 21 -13.44 25.38 -42.31
N PRO A 22 -12.51 24.91 -43.17
CA PRO A 22 -12.83 24.13 -44.37
C PRO A 22 -13.27 22.68 -44.05
N PRO A 23 -13.96 22.00 -44.98
CA PRO A 23 -14.65 20.75 -44.72
C PRO A 23 -13.73 19.54 -44.89
N HIS A 24 -12.79 19.28 -43.97
CA HIS A 24 -12.29 17.91 -43.80
C HIS A 24 -11.56 17.70 -42.47
N SER A 25 -12.24 17.06 -41.51
CA SER A 25 -11.70 15.96 -40.70
C SER A 25 -12.64 15.75 -39.51
N GLN A 26 -13.50 14.74 -39.63
CA GLN A 26 -14.27 14.22 -38.51
C GLN A 26 -13.29 13.64 -37.48
N LYS A 27 -13.27 14.21 -36.27
CA LYS A 27 -12.89 13.47 -35.06
C LYS A 27 -13.95 13.71 -34.00
N THR A 28 -14.72 12.67 -33.77
CA THR A 28 -15.65 12.48 -32.66
C THR A 28 -14.94 12.71 -31.32
N LEU A 29 -15.27 13.80 -30.65
CA LEU A 29 -15.03 13.99 -29.23
C LEU A 29 -16.38 14.18 -28.53
N LYS A 30 -16.51 13.44 -27.44
CA LYS A 30 -17.71 13.12 -26.68
C LYS A 30 -18.40 14.36 -26.10
N GLU A 31 -19.70 14.19 -25.90
CA GLU A 31 -20.63 15.10 -25.22
C GLU A 31 -20.03 15.68 -23.92
N GLY A 32 -20.23 16.99 -23.70
CA GLY A 32 -20.08 17.58 -22.37
C GLY A 32 -19.46 18.97 -22.24
N ILE A 33 -19.01 19.63 -23.31
CA ILE A 33 -18.54 21.02 -23.19
C ILE A 33 -19.64 21.95 -23.68
N ARG A 34 -20.52 22.38 -22.77
CA ARG A 34 -21.15 23.69 -22.95
C ARG A 34 -19.99 24.68 -22.92
N GLU A 35 -19.76 25.39 -24.02
CA GLU A 35 -18.81 26.50 -24.05
C GLU A 35 -19.40 27.63 -23.18
N GLU A 36 -19.27 27.47 -21.87
CA GLU A 36 -19.70 28.46 -20.89
C GLU A 36 -18.78 29.69 -20.99
N ALA A 37 -19.39 30.87 -20.85
CA ALA A 37 -18.69 32.14 -20.87
C ALA A 37 -17.46 32.12 -19.96
N LEU A 38 -16.32 32.62 -20.46
CA LEU A 38 -15.06 32.64 -19.71
C LEU A 38 -15.09 33.65 -18.54
N ALA A 39 -15.96 34.64 -18.61
CA ALA A 39 -16.19 35.64 -17.57
C ALA A 39 -17.69 35.95 -17.46
N LYS A 40 -18.20 36.15 -16.24
CA LYS A 40 -19.56 36.63 -16.01
C LYS A 40 -19.60 38.15 -16.14
N GLU A 41 -20.76 38.74 -16.42
CA GLU A 41 -20.91 40.20 -16.58
C GLU A 41 -20.41 41.01 -15.37
N GLY A 42 -20.41 40.43 -14.17
CA GLY A 42 -19.88 41.06 -12.94
C GLY A 42 -18.36 41.01 -12.75
N ASP A 43 -17.64 40.30 -13.62
CA ASP A 43 -16.18 40.14 -13.54
C ASP A 43 -15.43 41.20 -14.38
N LEU A 44 -16.14 42.08 -15.09
CA LEU A 44 -15.56 43.21 -15.83
C LEU A 44 -15.88 44.54 -15.12
N VAL A 45 -14.84 45.29 -14.76
CA VAL A 45 -14.93 46.57 -14.05
C VAL A 45 -14.50 47.72 -14.98
N PRO A 46 -15.19 48.87 -14.98
CA PRO A 46 -14.77 50.05 -15.74
C PRO A 46 -13.35 50.47 -15.35
N ALA A 47 -12.49 50.72 -16.33
CA ALA A 47 -11.15 51.24 -16.07
C ALA A 47 -11.22 52.65 -15.46
N GLU A 48 -10.33 52.97 -14.52
CA GLU A 48 -10.30 54.28 -13.87
C GLU A 48 -10.14 55.41 -14.90
N GLY A 49 -11.20 56.17 -15.11
CA GLY A 49 -11.25 57.33 -16.01
C GLY A 49 -11.72 57.08 -17.45
N GLY A 50 -12.33 55.94 -17.80
CA GLY A 50 -12.74 55.69 -19.20
C GLY A 50 -13.94 54.77 -19.44
N ILE A 51 -14.43 54.82 -20.69
CA ILE A 51 -15.56 54.05 -21.27
C ILE A 51 -15.24 52.54 -21.41
N VAL A 52 -13.97 52.15 -21.25
CA VAL A 52 -13.45 50.82 -21.57
C VAL A 52 -13.39 49.92 -20.33
N LYS A 53 -13.77 48.64 -20.47
CA LYS A 53 -13.84 47.68 -19.37
C LYS A 53 -12.54 46.89 -19.21
N THR A 54 -12.28 46.43 -17.99
CA THR A 54 -11.10 45.64 -17.63
C THR A 54 -11.51 44.44 -16.77
N PRO A 55 -10.85 43.28 -16.90
CA PRO A 55 -11.14 42.15 -16.05
C PRO A 55 -10.78 42.47 -14.60
N LYS A 56 -11.68 42.16 -13.69
CA LYS A 56 -11.55 42.42 -12.25
C LYS A 56 -10.29 41.72 -11.74
N THR A 57 -9.35 42.52 -11.23
CA THR A 57 -8.15 41.97 -10.59
C THR A 57 -8.57 41.33 -9.28
N LEU A 58 -8.37 40.01 -9.15
CA LEU A 58 -8.61 39.32 -7.89
C LEU A 58 -7.61 39.84 -6.85
N PRO A 59 -8.06 40.29 -5.67
CA PRO A 59 -7.14 40.68 -4.61
C PRO A 59 -6.34 39.45 -4.21
N ARG A 60 -5.01 39.60 -4.11
CA ARG A 60 -4.17 38.58 -3.48
C ARG A 60 -4.72 38.37 -2.07
N PRO A 61 -5.12 37.15 -1.68
CA PRO A 61 -5.56 36.91 -0.31
C PRO A 61 -4.41 37.32 0.62
N LYS A 62 -4.69 38.27 1.53
CA LYS A 62 -3.76 38.61 2.60
C LYS A 62 -3.82 37.47 3.61
N THR A 63 -2.99 36.47 3.39
CA THR A 63 -2.96 35.31 4.25
C THR A 63 -2.18 35.63 5.53
N VAL A 64 -2.75 35.26 6.68
CA VAL A 64 -2.13 35.43 8.00
C VAL A 64 -0.79 34.68 8.02
N PRO A 65 0.33 35.35 8.39
CA PRO A 65 1.68 34.77 8.27
C PRO A 65 1.95 33.58 9.20
N ASP A 66 1.15 33.39 10.24
CA ASP A 66 1.53 32.50 11.36
C ASP A 66 1.09 31.04 11.20
N ASN A 67 0.40 30.67 10.12
CA ASN A 67 -0.18 29.32 9.96
C ASN A 67 0.47 28.44 8.86
N TYR A 68 1.61 28.85 8.28
CA TYR A 68 2.28 28.06 7.24
C TYR A 68 3.57 27.44 7.77
N THR A 69 3.49 26.19 8.22
CA THR A 69 4.66 25.34 8.41
C THR A 69 5.05 24.73 7.06
N THR A 70 6.22 25.11 6.54
CA THR A 70 6.77 24.46 5.33
C THR A 70 7.25 23.05 5.70
N SER A 71 7.08 22.08 4.82
CA SER A 71 7.57 20.71 5.02
C SER A 71 9.06 20.65 5.39
N SER A 72 9.87 21.56 4.86
CA SER A 72 11.29 21.71 5.22
C SER A 72 11.54 22.08 6.68
N SER A 73 10.64 22.88 7.29
CA SER A 73 10.75 23.28 8.70
C SER A 73 10.55 22.07 9.64
N MET A 74 9.60 21.18 9.32
CA MET A 74 9.39 19.94 10.09
C MET A 74 10.56 18.96 9.96
N VAL A 75 11.20 18.90 8.78
CA VAL A 75 12.31 17.98 8.50
C VAL A 75 13.57 18.39 9.27
N SER A 76 13.87 19.69 9.36
CA SER A 76 15.07 20.19 10.03
C SER A 76 14.91 20.39 11.55
N ALA A 77 13.67 20.45 12.07
CA ALA A 77 13.41 20.70 13.49
C ALA A 77 13.57 19.46 14.40
N VAL A 78 13.63 18.25 13.84
CA VAL A 78 13.70 17.00 14.62
C VAL A 78 15.11 16.40 14.55
N VAL A 79 15.85 16.46 15.65
CA VAL A 79 17.05 15.65 15.85
C VAL A 79 16.61 14.18 15.90
N GLY A 80 16.96 13.40 14.87
CA GLY A 80 16.55 12.00 14.71
C GLY A 80 15.56 11.74 13.57
N GLY A 81 15.13 12.77 12.84
CA GLY A 81 14.23 12.65 11.69
C GLY A 81 12.75 12.47 12.07
N LEU A 82 11.86 12.75 11.12
CA LEU A 82 10.42 12.55 11.30
C LEU A 82 10.10 11.05 11.33
N SER A 83 9.23 10.63 12.25
CA SER A 83 8.71 9.26 12.25
C SER A 83 7.93 9.03 10.97
N THR A 84 8.50 8.25 10.03
CA THR A 84 7.85 7.87 8.78
C THR A 84 6.90 6.68 8.96
N VAL A 85 6.61 6.28 10.20
CA VAL A 85 5.69 5.17 10.50
C VAL A 85 4.30 5.53 9.96
N GLY A 86 3.84 4.78 8.96
CA GLY A 86 2.54 4.99 8.31
C GLY A 86 2.58 5.83 7.03
N TYR A 87 3.73 6.39 6.64
CA TYR A 87 3.87 7.08 5.35
C TYR A 87 4.29 6.11 4.24
N ARG A 88 3.74 6.30 3.03
CA ARG A 88 4.17 5.53 1.85
C ARG A 88 5.61 5.88 1.52
N VAL A 89 6.48 4.86 1.52
CA VAL A 89 7.88 5.00 1.13
C VAL A 89 7.98 5.04 -0.40
N TYR A 90 8.63 6.08 -0.94
CA TYR A 90 8.91 6.22 -2.36
C TYR A 90 10.35 5.82 -2.65
N GLY A 91 10.55 4.55 -3.00
CA GLY A 91 11.87 3.98 -3.27
C GLY A 91 11.78 2.48 -3.58
N VAL A 92 12.88 1.89 -4.02
CA VAL A 92 12.97 0.44 -4.25
C VAL A 92 13.60 -0.21 -3.02
N PRO A 93 12.91 -1.15 -2.33
CA PRO A 93 13.48 -1.80 -1.16
C PRO A 93 14.63 -2.74 -1.55
N ALA A 94 15.58 -2.93 -0.63
CA ALA A 94 16.72 -3.83 -0.86
C ALA A 94 16.27 -5.30 -1.00
N VAL A 95 15.23 -5.70 -0.27
CA VAL A 95 14.53 -6.98 -0.44
C VAL A 95 13.21 -6.69 -1.14
N ARG A 96 13.04 -7.22 -2.36
CA ARG A 96 11.87 -7.01 -3.22
C ARG A 96 10.71 -7.92 -2.83
N THR A 97 10.26 -7.82 -1.57
CA THR A 97 9.06 -8.54 -1.08
C THR A 97 7.77 -8.03 -1.73
N ASP A 98 7.82 -6.86 -2.38
CA ASP A 98 6.75 -6.31 -3.22
C ASP A 98 6.51 -7.12 -4.49
N LEU A 99 7.49 -7.91 -4.93
CA LEU A 99 7.41 -8.76 -6.12
C LEU A 99 7.31 -10.23 -5.71
N ALA A 100 6.46 -10.99 -6.42
CA ALA A 100 6.46 -12.44 -6.30
C ALA A 100 7.79 -13.01 -6.84
N ALA A 101 8.41 -13.91 -6.08
CA ALA A 101 9.61 -14.61 -6.52
C ALA A 101 9.31 -15.42 -7.81
N PRO A 102 10.16 -15.32 -8.85
CA PRO A 102 9.95 -16.07 -10.08
C PRO A 102 10.13 -17.58 -9.82
N ARG A 103 9.28 -18.41 -10.44
CA ARG A 103 9.36 -19.88 -10.33
C ARG A 103 10.68 -20.45 -10.82
N ILE A 104 11.24 -19.85 -11.87
CA ILE A 104 12.54 -20.20 -12.43
C ILE A 104 13.38 -18.92 -12.44
N LYS A 105 14.41 -18.89 -11.60
CA LYS A 105 15.36 -17.78 -11.53
C LYS A 105 16.39 -17.91 -12.65
N ARG A 106 16.72 -16.77 -13.28
CA ARG A 106 17.87 -16.70 -14.20
C ARG A 106 19.15 -16.74 -13.37
N VAL A 107 20.21 -17.34 -13.91
CA VAL A 107 21.53 -17.40 -13.25
C VAL A 107 22.09 -15.99 -12.98
N SER A 108 21.78 -15.02 -13.84
CA SER A 108 22.20 -13.63 -13.70
C SER A 108 21.33 -12.80 -12.75
N ASP A 109 20.25 -13.35 -12.21
CA ASP A 109 19.35 -12.62 -11.32
C ASP A 109 19.98 -12.46 -9.93
N ARG A 110 20.19 -11.20 -9.54
CA ARG A 110 20.81 -10.82 -8.26
C ARG A 110 19.78 -10.29 -7.25
N THR A 111 18.51 -10.29 -7.61
CA THR A 111 17.45 -9.69 -6.80
C THR A 111 17.04 -10.63 -5.67
N ASN A 112 17.01 -10.13 -4.44
CA ASN A 112 16.45 -10.88 -3.31
C ASN A 112 14.94 -10.61 -3.21
N TYR A 113 14.12 -11.65 -3.37
CA TYR A 113 12.66 -11.58 -3.29
C TYR A 113 12.11 -11.91 -1.89
N GLY A 114 12.99 -12.05 -0.90
CA GLY A 114 12.61 -12.49 0.45
C GLY A 114 12.38 -14.01 0.55
N ASP A 115 12.81 -14.78 -0.45
CA ASP A 115 12.67 -16.24 -0.50
C ASP A 115 13.96 -17.00 -0.16
N GLN A 116 15.05 -16.27 0.11
CA GLN A 116 16.37 -16.79 0.45
C GLN A 116 16.56 -16.90 1.98
N SER A 117 17.40 -17.83 2.42
CA SER A 117 17.77 -18.00 3.83
C SER A 117 18.77 -16.94 4.31
N ASN A 118 18.81 -16.71 5.62
CA ASN A 118 19.84 -15.87 6.22
C ASN A 118 21.23 -16.54 6.16
N ALA A 119 22.29 -15.76 6.37
CA ALA A 119 23.68 -16.26 6.38
C ALA A 119 23.87 -17.45 7.35
N GLY A 120 23.21 -17.42 8.52
CA GLY A 120 23.24 -18.51 9.49
C GLY A 120 22.73 -19.84 8.92
N GLY A 121 21.64 -19.81 8.15
CA GLY A 121 21.08 -21.00 7.51
C GLY A 121 21.92 -21.53 6.34
N LEU A 122 22.80 -20.70 5.76
CA LEU A 122 23.76 -21.13 4.75
C LEU A 122 24.99 -21.80 5.36
N ILE A 123 25.50 -21.27 6.47
CA ILE A 123 26.65 -21.82 7.18
C ILE A 123 26.25 -23.10 7.94
N HIS A 124 25.04 -23.11 8.50
CA HIS A 124 24.50 -24.23 9.28
C HIS A 124 23.18 -24.71 8.67
N PRO A 125 23.23 -25.49 7.57
CA PRO A 125 22.02 -25.97 6.91
C PRO A 125 21.24 -26.92 7.82
N SER A 126 19.92 -26.72 7.92
CA SER A 126 19.05 -27.63 8.66
C SER A 126 18.84 -28.95 7.91
N LEU A 127 18.43 -30.01 8.61
CA LEU A 127 18.06 -31.29 7.99
C LEU A 127 16.96 -31.11 6.94
N TYR A 128 16.03 -30.18 7.17
CA TYR A 128 14.95 -29.83 6.25
C TYR A 128 15.47 -29.19 4.97
N SER A 129 16.49 -28.33 5.08
CA SER A 129 17.12 -27.69 3.93
C SER A 129 17.80 -28.70 3.00
N LEU A 130 18.36 -29.79 3.53
CA LEU A 130 18.88 -30.91 2.73
C LEU A 130 17.79 -31.63 1.92
N LYS A 131 16.53 -31.54 2.37
CA LYS A 131 15.35 -32.07 1.69
C LYS A 131 14.62 -31.03 0.84
N GLY A 132 15.19 -29.83 0.70
CA GLY A 132 14.59 -28.73 -0.06
C GLY A 132 13.41 -28.05 0.64
N VAL A 133 13.24 -28.28 1.95
CA VAL A 133 12.23 -27.60 2.77
C VAL A 133 12.89 -26.39 3.43
N HIS A 134 12.30 -25.21 3.21
CA HIS A 134 12.84 -23.95 3.68
C HIS A 134 12.03 -23.40 4.86
N GLU A 135 12.59 -22.44 5.60
CA GLU A 135 11.97 -21.83 6.78
C GLU A 135 10.56 -21.28 6.48
N LYS A 136 10.41 -20.60 5.33
CA LYS A 136 9.11 -20.07 4.87
C LYS A 136 8.03 -21.15 4.83
N ASP A 137 8.39 -22.39 4.48
CA ASP A 137 7.43 -23.47 4.29
C ASP A 137 6.79 -23.91 5.61
N PHE A 138 7.44 -23.68 6.75
CA PHE A 138 6.87 -23.93 8.08
C PHE A 138 5.81 -22.89 8.47
N PHE A 139 5.95 -21.66 7.97
CA PHE A 139 5.05 -20.53 8.26
C PHE A 139 3.87 -20.41 7.27
N ILE A 140 3.87 -21.18 6.18
CA ILE A 140 2.74 -21.23 5.25
C ILE A 140 1.49 -21.76 5.99
N SER A 141 0.42 -20.98 5.94
CA SER A 141 -0.89 -21.37 6.44
C SER A 141 -1.47 -22.50 5.59
N ARG A 142 -1.96 -23.55 6.25
CA ARG A 142 -2.49 -24.76 5.61
C ARG A 142 -3.86 -25.12 6.17
N PRO A 143 -4.69 -25.85 5.41
CA PRO A 143 -5.95 -26.38 5.92
C PRO A 143 -5.72 -27.44 7.00
N LYS A 144 -6.75 -27.69 7.80
CA LYS A 144 -6.71 -28.57 8.97
C LYS A 144 -6.30 -30.00 8.60
N GLU A 145 -6.79 -30.48 7.47
CA GLU A 145 -6.55 -31.82 6.95
C GLU A 145 -5.09 -32.01 6.54
N GLU A 146 -4.47 -31.00 5.92
CA GLU A 146 -3.06 -31.05 5.51
C GLU A 146 -2.14 -31.06 6.73
N ILE A 147 -2.44 -30.23 7.75
CA ILE A 147 -1.68 -30.24 9.01
C ILE A 147 -1.81 -31.60 9.71
N ALA A 148 -3.00 -32.16 9.80
CA ALA A 148 -3.20 -33.50 10.36
C ALA A 148 -2.39 -34.57 9.61
N CYS A 149 -2.38 -34.50 8.28
CA CYS A 149 -1.61 -35.42 7.44
C CYS A 149 -0.10 -35.29 7.69
N ILE A 150 0.43 -34.06 7.77
CA ILE A 150 1.86 -33.81 8.03
C ILE A 150 2.27 -34.45 9.35
N PHE A 151 1.56 -34.20 10.45
CA PHE A 151 1.93 -34.72 11.76
C PHE A 151 1.73 -36.23 11.90
N ARG A 152 0.72 -36.81 11.24
CA ARG A 152 0.58 -38.28 11.16
C ARG A 152 1.74 -38.92 10.40
N ASN A 153 2.17 -38.33 9.28
CA ASN A 153 3.29 -38.83 8.49
C ASN A 153 4.64 -38.74 9.24
N VAL A 154 4.76 -37.80 10.17
CA VAL A 154 5.92 -37.69 11.08
C VAL A 154 5.95 -38.84 12.11
N GLY A 155 4.83 -39.54 12.30
CA GLY A 155 4.68 -40.60 13.31
C GLY A 155 4.13 -40.10 14.64
N MET A 156 3.50 -38.92 14.67
CA MET A 156 2.80 -38.43 15.85
C MET A 156 1.33 -38.86 15.82
N ASP A 157 1.02 -39.89 16.60
CA ASP A 157 -0.34 -40.38 16.79
C ASP A 157 -1.09 -39.49 17.80
N ILE A 158 -1.68 -38.41 17.29
CA ILE A 158 -2.51 -37.48 18.06
C ILE A 158 -3.98 -37.91 17.94
N SER A 159 -4.70 -38.00 19.06
CA SER A 159 -6.14 -38.27 19.04
C SER A 159 -6.89 -37.12 18.35
N GLU A 160 -8.02 -37.41 17.71
CA GLU A 160 -8.77 -36.38 16.99
C GLU A 160 -9.26 -35.24 17.90
N GLU A 161 -9.62 -35.58 19.14
CA GLU A 161 -10.01 -34.62 20.18
C GLU A 161 -8.87 -33.66 20.52
N THR A 162 -7.70 -34.20 20.88
CA THR A 162 -6.52 -33.38 21.23
C THR A 162 -6.04 -32.56 20.03
N PHE A 163 -6.13 -33.11 18.82
CA PHE A 163 -5.83 -32.36 17.59
C PHE A 163 -6.77 -31.17 17.41
N HIS A 164 -8.07 -31.34 17.67
CA HIS A 164 -9.05 -30.26 17.56
C HIS A 164 -8.81 -29.16 18.60
N GLU A 165 -8.43 -29.51 19.82
CA GLU A 165 -8.08 -28.55 20.87
C GLU A 165 -6.85 -27.72 20.51
N VAL A 166 -5.77 -28.39 20.07
CA VAL A 166 -4.53 -27.75 19.64
C VAL A 166 -4.79 -26.83 18.46
N TRP A 167 -5.59 -27.27 17.49
CA TRP A 167 -5.98 -26.47 16.33
C TRP A 167 -6.69 -25.18 16.76
N ASN A 168 -7.64 -25.26 17.68
CA ASN A 168 -8.38 -24.10 18.16
C ASN A 168 -7.46 -23.11 18.88
N LEU A 169 -6.55 -23.60 19.73
CA LEU A 169 -5.56 -22.76 20.41
C LEU A 169 -4.59 -22.10 19.43
N ALA A 170 -4.13 -22.85 18.43
CA ALA A 170 -3.25 -22.32 17.39
C ALA A 170 -3.96 -21.25 16.54
N ALA A 171 -5.24 -21.46 16.21
CA ALA A 171 -6.06 -20.49 15.48
C ALA A 171 -6.26 -19.20 16.29
N MET A 172 -6.43 -19.29 17.61
CA MET A 172 -6.52 -18.10 18.48
C MET A 172 -5.25 -17.25 18.51
N LYS A 173 -4.07 -17.85 18.31
CA LYS A 173 -2.79 -17.11 18.29
C LYS A 173 -2.60 -16.26 17.04
N HIS A 174 -3.25 -16.60 15.93
CA HIS A 174 -3.12 -15.85 14.67
C HIS A 174 -4.31 -14.90 14.48
N PRO A 175 -4.10 -13.61 14.16
CA PRO A 175 -5.20 -12.64 14.04
C PRO A 175 -6.24 -12.98 12.96
N ARG A 176 -5.88 -13.83 11.99
CA ARG A 176 -6.79 -14.31 10.94
C ARG A 176 -7.35 -15.72 11.17
N GLY A 177 -7.06 -16.35 12.31
CA GLY A 177 -7.47 -17.73 12.57
C GLY A 177 -6.77 -18.80 11.71
N GLN A 178 -5.73 -18.43 10.97
CA GLN A 178 -4.97 -19.33 10.11
C GLN A 178 -3.88 -20.05 10.90
N VAL A 179 -3.67 -21.32 10.59
CA VAL A 179 -2.69 -22.17 11.27
C VAL A 179 -1.60 -22.61 10.30
N CYS A 180 -0.35 -22.53 10.74
CA CYS A 180 0.82 -23.07 10.05
C CYS A 180 1.50 -24.15 10.91
N VAL A 181 2.44 -24.88 10.32
CA VAL A 181 3.13 -26.00 11.01
C VAL A 181 3.84 -25.51 12.26
N GLU A 182 4.50 -24.36 12.19
CA GLU A 182 5.24 -23.80 13.33
C GLU A 182 4.32 -23.39 14.48
N THR A 183 3.21 -22.69 14.19
CA THR A 183 2.24 -22.30 15.23
C THR A 183 1.61 -23.52 15.90
N PHE A 184 1.28 -24.56 15.12
CA PHE A 184 0.72 -25.80 15.65
C PHE A 184 1.72 -26.53 16.54
N ARG A 185 2.97 -26.65 16.09
CA ARG A 185 4.07 -27.24 16.87
C ARG A 185 4.28 -26.50 18.20
N ASN A 186 4.33 -25.17 18.17
CA ASN A 186 4.53 -24.37 19.38
C ASN A 186 3.43 -24.61 20.43
N VAL A 187 2.16 -24.75 20.00
CA VAL A 187 1.06 -25.06 20.91
C VAL A 187 1.17 -26.48 21.47
N LEU A 188 1.56 -27.46 20.66
CA LEU A 188 1.82 -28.82 21.16
C LEU A 188 2.92 -28.84 22.21
N ASP A 189 4.03 -28.16 21.95
CA ASP A 189 5.18 -28.09 22.85
C ASP A 189 4.78 -27.41 24.17
N GLU A 190 3.94 -26.37 24.13
CA GLU A 190 3.39 -25.73 25.33
C GLU A 190 2.50 -26.65 26.16
N ILE A 191 1.59 -27.39 25.52
CA ILE A 191 0.70 -28.34 26.20
C ILE A 191 1.51 -29.47 26.84
N GLN A 192 2.51 -29.99 26.12
CA GLN A 192 3.38 -31.03 26.66
C GLN A 192 4.19 -30.51 27.86
N ALA A 193 4.78 -29.32 27.75
CA ALA A 193 5.50 -28.70 28.85
C ALA A 193 4.62 -28.43 30.07
N GLN A 194 3.33 -28.13 29.88
CA GLN A 194 2.37 -28.00 31.00
C GLN A 194 2.08 -29.33 31.67
N LYS A 195 1.88 -30.40 30.90
CA LYS A 195 1.68 -31.76 31.42
C LYS A 195 2.89 -32.24 32.23
N ASP A 196 4.10 -32.03 31.70
CA ASP A 196 5.34 -32.40 32.36
C ASP A 196 5.50 -31.64 33.70
N LYS A 197 5.18 -30.35 33.73
CA LYS A 197 5.17 -29.55 34.98
C LYS A 197 4.16 -30.05 36.00
N GLN A 198 2.95 -30.43 35.57
CA GLN A 198 1.92 -30.97 36.46
C GLN A 198 2.37 -32.31 37.05
N ALA A 199 2.99 -33.18 36.26
CA ALA A 199 3.53 -34.46 36.74
C ALA A 199 4.66 -34.28 37.78
N CYS A 200 5.50 -33.25 37.62
CA CYS A 200 6.52 -32.91 38.63
C CYS A 200 5.91 -32.33 39.93
N GLN A 201 4.74 -31.71 39.87
CA GLN A 201 4.06 -31.15 41.06
C GLN A 201 3.29 -32.21 41.84
N THR A 202 2.78 -33.24 41.19
CA THR A 202 2.02 -34.34 41.83
C THR A 202 2.90 -35.46 42.39
N SER A 203 4.20 -35.43 42.14
CA SER A 203 5.19 -36.41 42.61
C SER A 203 5.98 -35.97 43.86
N ASN A 204 5.62 -34.83 44.47
CA ASN A 204 6.07 -34.39 45.79
C ASN A 204 4.93 -34.48 46.81
#